data_AF-A2EUM8-F1
#
_entry.id   AF-A2EUM8-F1
#
_cell.length_a   1.000
_cell.length_b   1.000
_cell.length_c   1.000
_cell.angle_alpha   90.00
_cell.angle_beta   90.00
_cell.angle_gamma   90.00
#
_symmetry.space_group_name_H-M   'P 1'
#
loop_
_entity.id
_entity.type
_entity.pdbx_description
1 polymer ?
#
loop_
_entity_poly.entity_id
_entity_poly.type
_entity_poly.pdbx_seq_one_letter_code
_entity_poly.pdbx_strand_id
1 'polypeptide(L)'
;MVKFLLENGADPNKKDHDKCVPLVEAAKNGNYEIAELLVDKGANINYYVPNKKTALNMAFWQKNKEIARMFVNRGADVNLAISNGETPLMTAIARKYFDIAEEMIKKGANLEAKDKDGDNALAFCTINNDEEGLTFLIKHGANVNA
;
A
#
# COMPACT_ATOMS: atom_id res chain seq x y z
N MET A 1 11.38 3.50 23.57
CA MET A 1 10.04 3.27 24.16
C MET A 1 9.29 2.14 23.45
N VAL A 2 8.94 2.25 22.15
CA VAL A 2 8.17 1.21 21.43
C VAL A 2 8.81 -0.19 21.53
N LYS A 3 10.11 -0.30 21.28
CA LYS A 3 10.86 -1.57 21.42
C LYS A 3 10.71 -2.19 22.80
N PHE A 4 10.93 -1.40 23.85
CA PHE A 4 10.79 -1.84 25.24
C PHE A 4 9.38 -2.34 25.55
N LEU A 5 8.34 -1.66 25.07
CA LEU A 5 6.94 -2.11 25.27
C LEU A 5 6.68 -3.45 24.59
N LEU A 6 7.11 -3.63 23.33
CA LEU A 6 6.93 -4.88 22.59
C LEU A 6 7.73 -6.04 23.21
N GLU A 7 8.92 -5.77 23.73
CA GLU A 7 9.73 -6.77 24.46
C GLU A 7 9.09 -7.18 25.79
N ASN A 8 8.26 -6.32 26.39
CA ASN A 8 7.52 -6.60 27.62
C ASN A 8 6.05 -7.03 27.36
N GLY A 9 5.75 -7.55 26.16
CA GLY A 9 4.46 -8.18 25.87
C GLY A 9 3.33 -7.24 25.46
N ALA A 10 3.64 -5.98 25.09
CA ALA A 10 2.64 -5.13 24.47
C ALA A 10 2.15 -5.74 23.14
N ASP A 11 0.84 -5.75 22.94
CA ASP A 11 0.22 -6.23 21.70
C ASP A 11 0.50 -5.25 20.53
N PRO A 12 1.24 -5.65 19.49
CA PRO A 12 1.53 -4.79 18.33
C PRO A 12 0.27 -4.44 17.51
N ASN A 13 -0.85 -5.15 17.73
CA ASN A 13 -2.14 -4.93 17.10
C ASN A 13 -3.13 -4.15 17.98
N LYS A 14 -2.69 -3.67 19.16
CA LYS A 14 -3.57 -2.94 20.07
C LYS A 14 -4.12 -1.70 19.38
N LYS A 15 -5.44 -1.62 19.30
CA LYS A 15 -6.16 -0.51 18.68
C LYS A 15 -6.35 0.64 19.68
N ASP A 16 -6.22 1.87 19.19
CA ASP A 16 -6.67 3.05 19.93
C ASP A 16 -8.20 3.25 19.81
N HIS A 17 -8.72 4.33 20.41
CA HIS A 17 -10.14 4.68 20.36
C HIS A 17 -10.65 4.94 18.93
N ASP A 18 -9.76 5.29 18.02
CA ASP A 18 -10.03 5.57 16.61
C ASP A 18 -9.87 4.32 15.71
N LYS A 19 -9.65 3.14 16.31
CA LYS A 19 -9.32 1.89 15.60
C LYS A 19 -8.02 1.97 14.80
N CYS A 20 -7.16 2.97 15.04
CA CYS A 20 -5.83 3.03 14.47
C CYS A 20 -4.96 1.95 15.13
N VAL A 21 -4.02 1.40 14.35
CA VAL A 21 -3.06 0.42 14.83
C VAL A 21 -1.64 0.99 14.72
N PRO A 22 -0.71 0.59 15.62
CA PRO A 22 0.66 1.10 15.66
C PRO A 22 1.35 1.09 14.29
N LEU A 23 1.10 0.05 13.48
CA LEU A 23 1.74 -0.09 12.17
C LEU A 23 1.34 0.99 11.16
N VAL A 24 0.06 1.40 11.15
CA VAL A 24 -0.42 2.47 10.28
C VAL A 24 0.15 3.81 10.71
N GLU A 25 0.26 4.05 12.02
CA GLU A 25 0.86 5.28 12.55
C GLU A 25 2.39 5.34 12.28
N ALA A 26 3.09 4.21 12.35
CA ALA A 26 4.50 4.13 11.96
C ALA A 26 4.69 4.47 10.47
N ALA A 27 3.86 3.92 9.59
CA ALA A 27 3.87 4.24 8.16
C ALA A 27 3.52 5.71 7.88
N LYS A 28 2.54 6.25 8.61
CA LYS A 28 2.12 7.66 8.53
C LYS A 28 3.25 8.62 8.91
N ASN A 29 4.03 8.28 9.93
CA ASN A 29 5.13 9.11 10.40
C ASN A 29 6.46 8.85 9.69
N GLY A 30 6.52 7.86 8.77
CA GLY A 30 7.75 7.53 8.06
C GLY A 30 8.81 6.82 8.90
N ASN A 31 8.42 6.22 10.03
CA ASN A 31 9.35 5.54 10.93
C ASN A 31 9.61 4.11 10.47
N TYR A 32 10.59 3.92 9.58
CA TYR A 32 10.94 2.62 9.00
C TYR A 32 11.25 1.58 10.07
N GLU A 33 12.14 1.91 11.02
CA GLU A 33 12.61 0.97 12.05
C GLU A 33 11.47 0.52 12.98
N ILE A 34 10.51 1.41 13.25
CA ILE A 34 9.34 1.07 14.05
C ILE A 34 8.38 0.19 13.23
N ALA A 35 8.16 0.53 11.96
CA ALA A 35 7.30 -0.26 11.08
C ALA A 35 7.85 -1.69 10.90
N GLU A 36 9.15 -1.83 10.66
CA GLU A 36 9.84 -3.12 10.55
C GLU A 36 9.74 -3.92 11.86
N LEU A 37 10.05 -3.30 12.99
CA LEU A 37 9.95 -3.96 14.30
C LEU A 37 8.52 -4.43 14.60
N LEU A 38 7.50 -3.64 14.25
CA LEU A 38 6.10 -4.01 14.46
C LEU A 38 5.72 -5.23 13.60
N VAL A 39 6.14 -5.27 12.34
CA VAL A 39 5.94 -6.43 11.45
C VAL A 39 6.64 -7.66 12.03
N ASP A 40 7.89 -7.53 12.48
CA ASP A 40 8.65 -8.62 13.10
C ASP A 40 8.01 -9.16 14.39
N LYS A 41 7.24 -8.30 15.10
CA LYS A 41 6.50 -8.68 16.30
C LYS A 41 5.09 -9.19 16.02
N GLY A 42 4.68 -9.32 14.75
CA GLY A 42 3.39 -9.89 14.38
C GLY A 42 2.26 -8.86 14.24
N ALA A 43 2.58 -7.60 13.96
CA ALA A 43 1.57 -6.65 13.52
C ALA A 43 0.89 -7.15 12.23
N ASN A 44 -0.43 -7.06 12.16
CA ASN A 44 -1.20 -7.38 10.97
C ASN A 44 -0.96 -6.33 9.89
N ILE A 45 -0.11 -6.66 8.93
CA ILE A 45 0.27 -5.81 7.80
C ILE A 45 -0.92 -5.41 6.91
N ASN A 46 -1.98 -6.23 6.91
CA ASN A 46 -3.19 -6.05 6.12
C ASN A 46 -4.35 -5.48 6.94
N TYR A 47 -4.08 -4.98 8.16
CA TYR A 47 -5.13 -4.35 8.94
C TYR A 47 -5.69 -3.12 8.21
N TYR A 48 -7.01 -3.14 8.01
CA TYR A 48 -7.75 -2.04 7.40
C TYR A 48 -8.32 -1.13 8.48
N VAL A 49 -7.91 0.13 8.48
CA VAL A 49 -8.52 1.16 9.33
C VAL A 49 -9.66 1.82 8.55
N PRO A 50 -10.93 1.70 9.01
CA PRO A 50 -12.06 2.35 8.35
C PRO A 50 -11.80 3.84 8.15
N ASN A 51 -12.06 4.35 6.95
CA ASN A 51 -11.85 5.75 6.52
C ASN A 51 -10.38 6.25 6.51
N LYS A 52 -9.40 5.46 6.97
CA LYS A 52 -8.00 5.93 7.13
C LYS A 52 -6.97 5.22 6.27
N LYS A 53 -7.22 4.01 5.73
CA LYS A 53 -6.37 3.18 4.82
C LYS A 53 -5.67 1.98 5.50
N THR A 54 -4.98 1.16 4.69
CA THR A 54 -4.00 0.15 5.13
C THR A 54 -2.63 0.78 5.37
N ALA A 55 -1.71 0.07 6.03
CA ALA A 55 -0.35 0.55 6.25
C ALA A 55 0.42 0.79 4.93
N LEU A 56 0.24 -0.08 3.94
CA LEU A 56 0.81 0.07 2.59
C LEU A 56 0.32 1.34 1.88
N ASN A 57 -1.00 1.56 1.86
CA ASN A 57 -1.57 2.77 1.28
C ASN A 57 -1.11 4.03 2.02
N MET A 58 -1.00 3.97 3.35
CA MET A 58 -0.46 5.09 4.13
C MET A 58 0.99 5.40 3.74
N ALA A 59 1.85 4.39 3.60
CA ALA A 59 3.23 4.57 3.18
C ALA A 59 3.32 5.24 1.80
N PHE A 60 2.47 4.83 0.86
CA PHE A 60 2.37 5.52 -0.42
C PHE A 60 1.95 6.97 -0.26
N TRP A 61 0.84 7.26 0.43
CA TRP A 61 0.35 8.62 0.60
C TRP A 61 1.42 9.57 1.15
N GLN A 62 2.19 9.09 2.13
CA GLN A 62 3.29 9.82 2.76
C GLN A 62 4.59 9.86 1.94
N LYS A 63 4.59 9.35 0.71
CA LYS A 63 5.78 9.30 -0.18
C LYS A 63 6.93 8.43 0.37
N ASN A 64 6.64 7.52 1.31
CA ASN A 64 7.65 6.69 1.97
C ASN A 64 7.90 5.41 1.16
N LYS A 65 8.67 5.54 0.08
CA LYS A 65 8.98 4.45 -0.86
C LYS A 65 9.61 3.22 -0.17
N GLU A 66 10.54 3.43 0.76
CA GLU A 66 11.22 2.36 1.49
C GLU A 66 10.25 1.53 2.36
N ILE A 67 9.35 2.20 3.09
CA ILE A 67 8.33 1.52 3.90
C ILE A 67 7.36 0.76 3.00
N ALA A 68 6.92 1.37 1.89
CA ALA A 68 6.02 0.71 0.95
C ALA A 68 6.65 -0.57 0.37
N ARG A 69 7.93 -0.51 -0.05
CA ARG A 69 8.66 -1.69 -0.54
C ARG A 69 8.79 -2.75 0.55
N MET A 70 9.17 -2.36 1.77
CA MET A 70 9.25 -3.28 2.90
C MET A 70 7.91 -3.99 3.10
N PHE A 71 6.79 -3.27 3.07
CA PHE A 71 5.48 -3.90 3.23
C PHE A 71 5.12 -4.88 2.11
N VAL A 72 5.37 -4.54 0.85
CA VAL A 72 5.17 -5.46 -0.29
C VAL A 72 6.01 -6.73 -0.13
N ASN A 73 7.27 -6.57 0.28
CA ASN A 73 8.17 -7.70 0.51
C ASN A 73 7.74 -8.55 1.70
N ARG A 74 7.16 -7.94 2.73
CA ARG A 74 6.63 -8.62 3.93
C ARG A 74 5.20 -9.16 3.76
N GLY A 75 4.65 -9.18 2.54
CA GLY A 75 3.38 -9.85 2.25
C GLY A 75 2.13 -9.01 2.48
N ALA A 76 2.25 -7.68 2.36
CA ALA A 76 1.07 -6.84 2.24
C ALA A 76 0.22 -7.27 1.05
N ASP A 77 -1.09 -7.31 1.23
CA ASP A 77 -2.06 -7.61 0.18
C ASP A 77 -2.09 -6.46 -0.82
N VAL A 78 -1.55 -6.72 -2.01
CA VAL A 78 -1.42 -5.77 -3.11
C VAL A 78 -2.74 -5.50 -3.83
N ASN A 79 -3.80 -6.24 -3.50
CA ASN A 79 -5.15 -6.08 -4.04
C ASN A 79 -6.13 -5.48 -3.02
N LEU A 80 -5.70 -5.22 -1.79
CA LEU A 80 -6.57 -4.66 -0.76
C LEU A 80 -6.84 -3.16 -1.02
N ALA A 81 -7.95 -2.92 -1.72
CA ALA A 81 -8.42 -1.59 -2.06
C ALA A 81 -8.91 -0.79 -0.85
N ILE A 82 -8.73 0.53 -0.89
CA ILE A 82 -9.27 1.44 0.15
C ILE A 82 -10.73 1.82 -0.15
N SER A 83 -11.32 2.70 0.67
CA SER A 83 -12.76 2.95 0.67
C SER A 83 -13.33 3.49 -0.64
N ASN A 84 -12.53 4.11 -1.52
CA ASN A 84 -12.95 4.56 -2.85
C ASN A 84 -12.70 3.50 -3.94
N GLY A 85 -12.23 2.30 -3.60
CA GLY A 85 -11.83 1.28 -4.57
C GLY A 85 -10.41 1.44 -5.11
N GLU A 86 -9.67 2.49 -4.72
CA GLU A 86 -8.27 2.66 -5.11
C GLU A 86 -7.43 1.49 -4.59
N THR A 87 -6.72 0.83 -5.50
CA THR A 87 -5.81 -0.28 -5.20
C THR A 87 -4.38 0.22 -4.93
N PRO A 88 -3.57 -0.55 -4.18
CA PRO A 88 -2.15 -0.24 -4.02
C PRO A 88 -1.39 -0.04 -5.34
N LEU A 89 -1.75 -0.80 -6.39
CA LEU A 89 -1.14 -0.66 -7.72
C LEU A 89 -1.45 0.70 -8.34
N MET A 90 -2.71 1.16 -8.30
CA MET A 90 -3.09 2.50 -8.78
C MET A 90 -2.25 3.59 -8.10
N THR A 91 -2.13 3.55 -6.78
CA THR A 91 -1.33 4.53 -6.05
C THR A 91 0.16 4.44 -6.41
N ALA A 92 0.72 3.24 -6.60
CA ALA A 92 2.11 3.06 -6.99
C ALA A 92 2.41 3.68 -8.37
N ILE A 93 1.51 3.46 -9.34
CA ILE A 93 1.62 4.02 -10.69
C ILE A 93 1.50 5.54 -10.68
N ALA A 94 0.49 6.09 -10.01
CA ALA A 94 0.30 7.54 -9.88
C ALA A 94 1.52 8.26 -9.24
N ARG A 95 2.35 7.52 -8.49
CA ARG A 95 3.58 8.02 -7.86
C ARG A 95 4.86 7.67 -8.61
N LYS A 96 4.75 7.02 -9.77
CA LYS A 96 5.88 6.52 -10.57
C LYS A 96 6.80 5.57 -9.79
N TYR A 97 6.26 4.82 -8.85
CA TYR A 97 7.00 3.79 -8.10
C TYR A 97 6.98 2.46 -8.88
N PHE A 98 7.44 2.51 -10.13
CA PHE A 98 7.36 1.40 -11.09
C PHE A 98 8.09 0.14 -10.65
N ASP A 99 9.17 0.28 -9.90
CA ASP A 99 9.91 -0.84 -9.31
C ASP A 99 9.09 -1.58 -8.23
N ILE A 100 8.36 -0.84 -7.39
CA ILE A 100 7.42 -1.45 -6.43
C ILE A 100 6.21 -2.02 -7.18
N ALA A 101 5.68 -1.32 -8.18
CA ALA A 101 4.59 -1.83 -9.00
C ALA A 101 4.96 -3.14 -9.70
N GLU A 102 6.20 -3.28 -10.18
CA GLU A 102 6.70 -4.52 -10.77
C GLU A 102 6.73 -5.67 -9.73
N GLU A 103 7.17 -5.39 -8.50
CA GLU A 103 7.09 -6.36 -7.39
C GLU A 103 5.64 -6.76 -7.07
N MET A 104 4.71 -5.79 -7.07
CA MET A 104 3.29 -6.04 -6.84
C MET A 104 2.66 -6.91 -7.93
N ILE A 105 2.98 -6.66 -9.20
CA ILE A 105 2.51 -7.46 -10.34
C ILE A 105 3.04 -8.89 -10.23
N LYS A 106 4.32 -9.07 -9.88
CA LYS A 106 4.89 -10.42 -9.60
C LYS A 106 4.19 -11.14 -8.44
N LYS A 107 3.59 -10.39 -7.51
CA LYS A 107 2.80 -10.90 -6.38
C LYS A 107 1.29 -11.00 -6.67
N GLY A 108 0.87 -10.79 -7.93
CA GLY A 108 -0.51 -10.98 -8.37
C GLY A 108 -1.42 -9.76 -8.20
N ALA A 109 -0.87 -8.54 -8.29
CA ALA A 109 -1.71 -7.34 -8.39
C ALA A 109 -2.60 -7.39 -9.63
N ASN A 110 -3.90 -7.12 -9.44
CA ASN A 110 -4.89 -7.10 -10.51
C ASN A 110 -4.81 -5.76 -11.27
N LEU A 111 -4.28 -5.81 -12.50
CA LEU A 111 -4.20 -4.63 -13.38
C LEU A 111 -5.58 -4.10 -13.78
N GLU A 112 -6.59 -4.96 -13.76
CA GLU A 112 -7.97 -4.65 -14.19
C GLU A 112 -8.90 -4.33 -13.02
N ALA A 113 -8.36 -4.19 -11.81
CA ALA A 113 -9.14 -3.74 -10.67
C ALA A 113 -9.66 -2.32 -10.95
N LYS A 114 -10.95 -2.11 -10.73
CA LYS A 114 -11.62 -0.83 -10.92
C LYS A 114 -11.94 -0.20 -9.58
N ASP A 115 -11.78 1.11 -9.50
CA ASP A 115 -12.24 1.88 -8.36
C ASP A 115 -13.77 2.09 -8.43
N LYS A 116 -14.31 2.93 -7.54
CA LYS A 116 -15.75 3.20 -7.52
C LYS A 116 -16.27 4.01 -8.70
N ASP A 117 -15.40 4.74 -9.38
CA ASP A 117 -15.75 5.49 -10.58
C ASP A 117 -15.66 4.61 -11.84
N GLY A 118 -15.17 3.38 -11.69
CA GLY A 118 -15.05 2.40 -12.76
C GLY A 118 -13.69 2.45 -13.46
N ASP A 119 -12.76 3.26 -12.94
CA ASP A 119 -11.44 3.48 -13.52
C ASP A 119 -10.45 2.43 -12.98
N ASN A 120 -9.67 1.83 -13.87
CA ASN A 120 -8.49 1.06 -13.50
C ASN A 120 -7.23 1.95 -13.52
N ALA A 121 -6.06 1.39 -13.20
CA ALA A 121 -4.81 2.15 -13.23
C ALA A 121 -4.49 2.71 -14.64
N LEU A 122 -4.90 2.00 -15.70
CA LEU A 122 -4.68 2.44 -17.08
C LEU A 122 -5.53 3.66 -17.41
N ALA A 123 -6.83 3.63 -17.07
CA ALA A 123 -7.76 4.75 -17.24
C ALA A 123 -7.28 6.00 -16.51
N PHE A 124 -6.78 5.85 -15.27
CA PHE A 124 -6.19 6.95 -14.52
C PHE A 124 -5.00 7.59 -15.27
N CYS A 125 -4.09 6.79 -15.82
CA CYS A 125 -2.97 7.31 -16.60
C CYS A 125 -3.43 8.01 -17.89
N THR A 126 -4.47 7.50 -18.56
CA THR A 126 -5.06 8.16 -19.74
C THR A 126 -5.63 9.53 -19.39
N ILE A 127 -6.46 9.63 -18.34
CA ILE A 127 -7.10 10.87 -17.90
C ILE A 127 -6.06 11.96 -17.56
N ASN A 128 -4.93 11.54 -16.98
CA ASN A 128 -3.87 12.45 -16.52
C ASN A 128 -2.75 12.66 -17.56
N ASN A 129 -2.86 12.10 -18.78
CA ASN A 129 -1.80 12.10 -19.80
C ASN A 129 -0.44 11.57 -19.27
N ASP A 130 -0.46 10.52 -18.45
CA ASP A 130 0.74 9.88 -17.89
C ASP A 130 1.27 8.78 -18.83
N GLU A 131 2.09 9.18 -19.80
CA GLU A 131 2.68 8.27 -20.80
C GLU A 131 3.58 7.19 -20.17
N GLU A 132 4.30 7.51 -19.09
CA GLU A 132 5.17 6.55 -18.40
C GLU A 132 4.32 5.45 -17.74
N GLY A 133 3.24 5.84 -17.05
CA GLY A 133 2.31 4.90 -16.43
C GLY A 133 1.59 4.02 -17.46
N LEU A 134 1.12 4.61 -18.56
CA LEU A 134 0.53 3.87 -19.69
C LEU A 134 1.50 2.84 -20.25
N THR A 135 2.72 3.27 -20.57
CA THR A 135 3.76 2.41 -21.13
C THR A 135 4.09 1.26 -20.17
N PHE A 136 4.21 1.57 -18.88
CA PHE A 136 4.46 0.56 -17.86
C PHE A 136 3.33 -0.47 -17.80
N LEU A 137 2.07 -0.04 -17.70
CA LEU A 137 0.93 -0.94 -17.55
C LEU A 137 0.71 -1.81 -18.79
N ILE A 138 0.79 -1.22 -20.00
CA ILE A 138 0.66 -1.97 -21.27
C ILE A 138 1.77 -3.02 -21.40
N LYS A 139 3.02 -2.66 -21.05
CA LYS A 139 4.14 -3.59 -21.05
C LYS A 139 3.91 -4.80 -20.12
N HIS A 140 3.16 -4.60 -19.04
CA HIS A 140 2.82 -5.65 -18.07
C HIS A 140 1.47 -6.33 -18.34
N GLY A 141 0.86 -6.10 -19.51
CA GLY A 141 -0.32 -6.83 -19.97
C GLY A 141 -1.66 -6.24 -19.53
N ALA A 142 -1.71 -4.96 -19.12
CA ALA A 142 -2.98 -4.28 -18.93
C ALA A 142 -3.79 -4.26 -20.23
N ASN A 143 -5.09 -4.54 -20.14
CA ASN A 143 -5.98 -4.52 -21.28
C ASN A 143 -6.34 -3.08 -21.67
N VAL A 144 -5.92 -2.67 -22.86
CA VAL A 144 -6.19 -1.33 -23.41
C VAL A 144 -7.67 -1.04 -23.68
N ASN A 145 -8.54 -2.05 -23.60
CA ASN A 145 -9.98 -1.93 -23.81
C ASN A 145 -10.82 -2.22 -22.55
N ALA A 146 -10.19 -2.31 -21.37
CA ALA A 146 -10.87 -2.64 -20.11
C ALA A 146 -11.68 -1.48 -19.53
#